data_AF-A0A4Y6RQP1-F1
#
_entry.id   AF-A0A4Y6RQP1-F1
#
_cell.length_a   1.000
_cell.length_b   1.000
_cell.length_c   1.000
_cell.angle_alpha   90.00
_cell.angle_beta   90.00
_cell.angle_gamma   90.00
#
_symmetry.space_group_name_H-M   'P 1'
#
loop_
_entity.id
_entity.type
_entity.pdbx_description
1 polymer ?
#
loop_
_entity_poly.entity_id
_entity_poly.type
_entity_poly.pdbx_seq_one_letter_code
_entity_poly.pdbx_strand_id
1 'polypeptide(L)' 'MASVSDSTSSQAAYNTANVRSELAANAVRDQNDQERQVAQRLEEAQATSEEDRREQRQIPGLGEAVDITV' A
#
# COMPACT_ATOMS: atom_id res chain seq x y z
N MET A 1 30.25 15.66 44.59
CA MET A 1 29.11 14.73 44.79
C MET A 1 28.66 14.26 43.42
N ALA A 2 28.97 13.02 43.07
CA ALA A 2 28.58 12.39 41.82
C ALA A 2 27.61 11.26 42.17
N SER A 3 26.35 11.34 41.72
CA SER A 3 25.40 10.20 41.55
C SER A 3 23.92 10.63 41.50
N VAL A 4 23.53 11.53 40.59
CA VAL A 4 22.11 11.70 40.20
C VAL A 4 21.89 11.53 38.69
N SER A 5 22.93 11.20 37.93
CA SER A 5 22.91 11.29 36.46
C SER A 5 22.91 9.94 35.72
N ASP A 6 22.94 8.81 36.43
CA ASP A 6 23.09 7.48 35.78
C ASP A 6 21.80 6.63 35.75
N SER A 7 20.85 6.91 36.66
CA SER A 7 19.56 6.19 36.69
C SER A 7 18.50 6.85 35.82
N THR A 8 18.55 8.18 35.63
CA THR A 8 17.64 8.91 34.73
C THR A 8 18.03 8.78 33.27
N SER A 9 19.33 8.61 32.98
CA SER A 9 19.86 8.41 31.62
C SER A 9 19.46 7.05 31.05
N SER A 10 19.54 6.00 31.86
CA SER A 10 19.12 4.64 31.49
C SER A 10 17.60 4.57 31.27
N GLN A 11 16.79 5.13 32.18
CA GLN A 11 15.32 5.12 32.03
C GLN A 11 14.83 5.97 30.85
N ALA A 12 15.45 7.13 30.59
CA ALA A 12 15.16 7.95 29.41
C ALA A 12 15.60 7.27 28.10
N ALA A 13 16.72 6.54 28.11
CA ALA A 13 17.18 5.76 26.98
C ALA A 13 16.21 4.60 26.65
N TYR A 14 15.72 3.88 27.66
CA TYR A 14 14.69 2.84 27.47
C TYR A 14 13.37 3.41 26.95
N ASN A 15 12.90 4.53 27.49
CA ASN A 15 11.69 5.20 27.00
C ASN A 15 11.86 5.67 25.54
N THR A 16 13.02 6.23 25.18
CA THR A 16 13.31 6.67 23.81
C THR A 16 13.40 5.48 22.84
N ALA A 17 13.95 4.35 23.28
CA ALA A 17 14.02 3.13 22.48
C ALA A 17 12.63 2.53 22.23
N ASN A 18 11.75 2.52 23.23
CA ASN A 18 10.36 2.08 23.07
C ASN A 18 9.60 2.96 22.08
N VAL A 19 9.69 4.29 22.20
CA VAL A 19 9.03 5.22 21.26
C VAL A 19 9.54 5.03 19.83
N ARG A 20 10.84 4.79 19.64
CA ARG A 20 11.41 4.50 18.32
C ARG A 20 10.93 3.16 17.76
N SER A 21 10.85 2.12 18.60
CA SER A 21 10.32 0.82 18.20
C SER A 21 8.84 0.88 17.85
N GLU A 22 8.04 1.60 18.63
CA GLU A 22 6.61 1.84 18.35
C GLU A 22 6.43 2.65 17.06
N LEU A 23 7.22 3.70 16.85
CA LEU A 23 7.19 4.49 15.62
C LEU A 23 7.58 3.66 14.40
N ALA A 24 8.63 2.83 14.51
CA ALA A 24 9.05 1.95 13.43
C ALA A 24 7.98 0.89 13.10
N ALA A 25 7.35 0.30 14.13
CA ALA A 25 6.26 -0.66 13.93
C ALA A 25 5.04 -0.02 13.24
N ASN A 26 4.68 1.21 13.64
CA ASN A 26 3.60 1.96 13.01
C ASN A 26 3.96 2.36 11.57
N ALA A 27 5.20 2.78 11.30
CA ALA A 27 5.65 3.12 9.95
C ALA A 27 5.58 1.91 8.99
N VAL A 28 5.93 0.71 9.45
CA VAL A 28 5.79 -0.52 8.66
C VAL A 28 4.31 -0.81 8.38
N ARG A 29 3.43 -0.62 9.36
CA ARG A 29 1.99 -0.82 9.18
C ARG A 29 1.40 0.17 8.17
N ASP A 30 1.75 1.44 8.29
CA ASP A 30 1.32 2.51 7.38
C ASP A 30 1.82 2.27 5.96
N GLN A 31 3.06 1.81 5.80
CA GLN A 31 3.61 1.43 4.50
C GLN A 31 2.81 0.28 3.87
N ASN A 32 2.52 -0.78 4.64
CA ASN A 32 1.71 -1.90 4.15
C ASN A 32 0.29 -1.46 3.75
N ASP A 33 -0.32 -0.57 4.52
CA ASP A 33 -1.67 -0.06 4.22
C ASP A 33 -1.67 0.83 2.97
N GLN A 34 -0.62 1.63 2.75
CA GLN A 34 -0.44 2.40 1.51
C GLN A 34 -0.24 1.48 0.31
N GLU A 35 0.61 0.45 0.42
CA GLU A 35 0.84 -0.52 -0.64
C GLU A 35 -0.45 -1.25 -1.03
N ARG A 36 -1.28 -1.64 -0.05
CA ARG A 36 -2.59 -2.23 -0.29
C ARG A 36 -3.54 -1.30 -1.03
N GLN A 37 -3.61 -0.02 -0.63
CA GLN A 37 -4.44 0.97 -1.31
C GLN A 37 -4.01 1.22 -2.75
N VAL A 38 -2.70 1.26 -3.00
CA VAL A 38 -2.15 1.42 -4.36
C VAL A 38 -2.46 0.18 -5.20
N ALA A 39 -2.24 -1.02 -4.66
CA ALA A 39 -2.57 -2.27 -5.35
C ALA A 39 -4.05 -2.34 -5.74
N GLN A 40 -4.95 -2.00 -4.81
CA GLN A 40 -6.39 -1.98 -5.07
C GLN A 40 -6.77 -1.01 -6.19
N ARG A 41 -6.23 0.21 -6.18
CA ARG A 41 -6.50 1.19 -7.25
C ARG A 41 -5.95 0.73 -8.60
N LEU A 42 -4.82 0.05 -8.62
CA LEU A 42 -4.23 -0.48 -9.84
C LEU A 42 -5.08 -1.62 -10.42
N GLU A 43 -5.60 -2.49 -9.57
CA GLU A 43 -6.52 -3.58 -9.94
C GLU A 43 -7.84 -3.03 -10.47
N GLU A 44 -8.44 -2.05 -9.79
CA GLU A 44 -9.64 -1.35 -10.27
C GLU A 44 -9.42 -0.71 -11.64
N ALA A 45 -8.30 -0.01 -11.85
CA ALA A 45 -7.96 0.60 -13.13
C ALA A 45 -7.74 -0.42 -14.26
N GLN A 46 -7.16 -1.59 -13.94
CA GLN A 46 -7.01 -2.69 -14.90
C GLN A 46 -8.36 -3.29 -15.28
N ALA A 47 -9.25 -3.51 -14.30
CA ALA A 47 -10.59 -4.03 -14.54
C ALA A 47 -11.40 -3.10 -15.47
N THR A 48 -11.37 -1.79 -15.22
CA THR A 48 -12.05 -0.82 -16.10
C THR A 48 -11.50 -0.84 -17.52
N SER A 49 -10.18 -0.92 -17.67
CA SER A 49 -9.54 -0.95 -19.00
C SER A 49 -9.89 -2.21 -19.80
N GLU A 50 -10.06 -3.35 -19.12
CA GLU A 50 -10.52 -4.58 -19.76
C GLU A 50 -11.99 -4.53 -20.14
N GLU A 51 -12.84 -3.95 -19.28
CA GLU A 51 -14.26 -3.75 -19.56
C GLU A 51 -14.46 -2.84 -20.78
N ASP A 52 -13.75 -1.71 -20.84
CA ASP A 52 -13.76 -0.80 -21.99
C ASP A 52 -13.33 -1.50 -23.29
N ARG A 53 -12.33 -2.39 -23.24
CA ARG A 53 -11.92 -3.17 -24.41
C ARG A 53 -12.97 -4.18 -24.83
N ARG A 54 -13.66 -4.81 -23.88
CA ARG A 54 -14.75 -5.77 -24.17
C ARG A 54 -15.94 -5.05 -24.80
N GLU A 55 -16.31 -3.89 -24.27
CA GLU A 55 -17.37 -3.05 -24.83
C GLU A 55 -17.02 -2.55 -26.24
N GLN A 56 -15.78 -2.09 -26.47
CA GLN A 56 -15.33 -1.68 -27.80
C GLN A 56 -15.35 -2.82 -28.83
N ARG A 57 -15.20 -4.07 -28.37
CA ARG A 57 -15.32 -5.26 -29.23
C ARG A 57 -16.77 -5.68 -29.45
N GLN A 58 -17.75 -5.19 -28.69
CA GLN A 58 -19.15 -5.50 -28.96
C GLN A 58 -19.67 -4.65 -30.14
N ILE A 59 -20.04 -5.32 -31.23
CA ILE A 59 -20.72 -4.69 -32.35
C ILE A 59 -22.23 -4.76 -32.08
N PRO A 60 -22.96 -3.62 -32.07
CA PRO A 60 -24.40 -3.60 -31.84
C PRO A 60 -25.14 -4.56 -32.78
N GLY A 61 -25.88 -5.51 -32.22
CA GLY A 61 -26.67 -6.49 -32.97
C GLY A 61 -25.89 -7.64 -33.64
N LEU A 62 -24.55 -7.67 -33.55
CA LEU A 62 -23.70 -8.69 -34.17
C LEU A 62 -22.79 -9.45 -33.18
N GLY A 63 -22.75 -9.04 -31.91
CA GLY A 63 -21.97 -9.72 -30.87
C GLY A 63 -20.51 -9.27 -30.82
N GLU A 64 -19.61 -10.12 -30.32
CA GLU A 64 -18.20 -9.80 -30.16
C GLU A 64 -17.43 -9.84 -31.50
N ALA A 65 -16.71 -8.77 -31.81
CA ALA A 65 -15.86 -8.65 -32.99
C ALA A 65 -14.64 -9.58 -32.87
N VAL A 66 -14.50 -10.47 -33.84
CA VAL A 66 -13.32 -11.32 -34.04
C VAL A 66 -12.58 -10.80 -35.27
N ASP A 67 -11.31 -10.42 -35.12
CA ASP A 67 -10.46 -10.02 -36.24
C ASP A 67 -10.10 -11.26 -37.06
N ILE A 68 -10.43 -11.25 -38.36
CA ILE A 68 -10.21 -12.37 -39.29
C ILE A 68 -8.96 -12.19 -40.16
N THR A 69 -8.08 -11.25 -39.84
CA THR A 69 -6.81 -11.10 -40.56
C THR A 69 -5.80 -12.16 -40.10
N VAL A 70 -5.48 -13.09 -41.01
CA VAL A 70 -4.51 -14.19 -40.87
C VAL A 70 -3.24 -13.86 -41.64
#